data_AF-A0A1I3HA18-F1
#
_entry.id   AF-A0A1I3HA18-F1
#
_cell.length_a   1.000
_cell.length_b   1.000
_cell.length_c   1.000
_cell.angle_alpha   90.00
_cell.angle_beta   90.00
_cell.angle_gamma   90.00
#
_symmetry.space_group_name_H-M   'P 1'
#
loop_
_entity.id
_entity.type
_entity.pdbx_description
1 polymer ?
#
loop_
_entity_poly.entity_id
_entity_poly.type
_entity_poly.pdbx_seq_one_letter_code
_entity_poly.pdbx_strand_id
1 'polypeptide(L)'
;MHSALRPLLRRFRPAGMLAAIASIILCAVTRSSLESSMASHMLLQMPLLIAAGVFLQAVMPERAYLSILRQHWRICDQYGVCSLLAILLIATYWMIPISVERAVTSTRFDVLKFLALLIAGTLLPSGLRRANLIIQIFFIGNLCGMMAIIGIQYQDSPQRLCNSYLLDDQIATGIGLLCFSLTIPLLWISTHILHSAKSITTGNNHDT
;
A
#
# COMPACT_ATOMS: atom_id res chain seq x y z
N MET A 1 -2.81 26.20 8.30
CA MET A 1 -3.26 24.89 8.85
C MET A 1 -2.10 23.91 9.18
N HIS A 2 -0.87 24.38 9.51
CA HIS A 2 0.32 23.51 9.59
C HIS A 2 0.95 23.31 10.99
N SER A 3 0.51 24.04 12.02
CA SER A 3 1.11 24.01 13.36
C SER A 3 0.31 23.21 14.40
N ALA A 4 -1.03 23.24 14.34
CA ALA A 4 -1.89 22.69 15.39
C ALA A 4 -2.08 21.16 15.37
N LEU A 5 -1.89 20.49 14.22
CA LEU A 5 -2.00 19.01 14.12
C LEU A 5 -0.71 18.26 14.46
N ARG A 6 0.45 18.93 14.42
CA ARG A 6 1.75 18.32 14.75
C ARG A 6 1.83 17.78 16.19
N PRO A 7 1.31 18.45 17.24
CA PRO A 7 1.38 17.92 18.61
C PRO A 7 0.48 16.71 18.85
N LEU A 8 -0.69 16.63 18.22
CA LEU A 8 -1.61 15.49 18.31
C LEU A 8 -1.02 14.23 17.65
N LEU A 9 -0.46 14.37 16.45
CA LEU A 9 0.29 13.28 15.79
C LEU A 9 1.53 12.85 16.59
N ARG A 10 2.14 13.76 17.36
CA ARG A 10 3.31 13.46 18.21
C ARG A 10 2.94 12.58 19.42
N ARG A 11 1.71 12.67 19.92
CA ARG A 11 1.19 11.87 21.06
C ARG A 11 0.86 10.43 20.67
N PHE A 12 0.52 10.18 19.40
CA PHE A 12 0.26 8.83 18.86
C PHE A 12 1.50 8.13 18.25
N ARG A 13 2.69 8.75 18.32
CA ARG A 13 3.95 8.15 17.81
C ARG A 13 4.29 6.78 18.39
N PRO A 14 4.19 6.51 19.71
CA PRO A 14 4.50 5.18 20.22
C PRO A 14 3.44 4.14 19.82
N ALA A 15 2.17 4.54 19.74
CA ALA A 15 1.07 3.67 19.32
C ALA A 15 1.19 3.26 17.84
N GLY A 16 1.57 4.18 16.95
CA GLY A 16 1.85 3.87 15.55
C GLY A 16 3.08 2.96 15.36
N MET A 17 4.09 3.09 16.22
CA MET A 17 5.28 2.23 16.19
C MET A 17 4.94 0.82 16.64
N LEU A 18 4.20 0.70 17.73
CA LEU A 18 3.70 -0.57 18.23
C LEU A 18 2.78 -1.23 17.21
N ALA A 19 1.91 -0.49 16.53
CA ALA A 19 1.08 -1.03 15.45
C ALA A 19 1.91 -1.53 14.26
N ALA A 20 2.91 -0.78 13.81
CA ALA A 20 3.79 -1.21 12.72
C ALA A 20 4.59 -2.47 13.10
N ILE A 21 5.18 -2.49 14.30
CA ILE A 21 5.95 -3.63 14.81
C ILE A 21 5.04 -4.83 15.04
N ALA A 22 3.85 -4.64 15.62
CA ALA A 22 2.87 -5.70 15.82
C ALA A 22 2.39 -6.29 14.49
N SER A 23 2.14 -5.46 13.48
CA SER A 23 1.78 -5.95 12.13
C SER A 23 2.90 -6.75 11.47
N ILE A 24 4.17 -6.32 11.62
CA ILE A 24 5.33 -7.04 11.08
C ILE A 24 5.53 -8.38 11.81
N ILE A 25 5.44 -8.37 13.15
CA ILE A 25 5.56 -9.58 13.97
C ILE A 25 4.40 -10.54 13.68
N LEU A 26 3.18 -10.03 13.56
CA LEU A 26 2.01 -10.84 13.22
C LEU A 26 2.21 -11.54 11.87
N CYS A 27 2.61 -10.80 10.83
CA CYS A 27 2.93 -11.39 9.52
C CYS A 27 4.05 -12.43 9.57
N ALA A 28 5.06 -12.23 10.42
CA ALA A 28 6.18 -13.18 10.55
C ALA A 28 5.79 -14.45 11.32
N VAL A 29 4.95 -14.33 12.35
CA VAL A 29 4.53 -15.44 13.21
C VAL A 29 3.45 -16.28 12.55
N THR A 30 2.47 -15.67 11.87
CA THR A 30 1.37 -16.39 11.23
C THR A 30 1.71 -16.86 9.82
N ARG A 31 2.98 -16.77 9.40
CA ARG A 31 3.45 -17.12 8.06
C ARG A 31 2.96 -18.50 7.59
N SER A 32 3.10 -19.54 8.42
CA SER A 32 2.70 -20.91 8.05
C SER A 32 1.20 -21.08 7.84
N SER A 33 0.37 -20.26 8.53
CA SER A 33 -1.09 -20.27 8.37
C SER A 33 -1.57 -19.29 7.31
N LEU A 34 -0.81 -18.24 7.01
CA LEU A 34 -1.13 -17.30 5.92
C LEU A 34 -0.72 -17.83 4.56
N GLU A 35 0.34 -18.63 4.50
CA GLU A 35 0.81 -19.32 3.29
C GLU A 35 -0.06 -20.53 2.92
N SER A 36 -0.97 -20.98 3.80
CA SER A 36 -1.84 -22.13 3.52
C SER A 36 -2.97 -21.82 2.54
N SER A 37 -3.30 -20.55 2.31
CA SER A 37 -4.26 -20.11 1.30
C SER A 37 -3.70 -18.91 0.53
N MET A 38 -3.87 -18.94 -0.79
CA MET A 38 -3.42 -17.88 -1.69
C MET A 38 -4.09 -16.54 -1.35
N ALA A 39 -5.36 -16.59 -0.93
CA ALA A 39 -6.16 -15.42 -0.62
C ALA A 39 -5.63 -14.69 0.62
N SER A 40 -5.31 -15.41 1.70
CA SER A 40 -4.73 -14.80 2.91
C SER A 40 -3.36 -14.18 2.64
N HIS A 41 -2.54 -14.85 1.85
CA HIS A 41 -1.22 -14.34 1.48
C HIS A 41 -1.31 -13.05 0.65
N MET A 42 -2.19 -12.97 -0.35
CA MET A 42 -2.27 -11.78 -1.22
C MET A 42 -3.16 -10.66 -0.66
N LEU A 43 -4.32 -10.97 -0.04
CA LEU A 43 -5.31 -9.97 0.37
C LEU A 43 -5.10 -9.46 1.81
N LEU A 44 -4.46 -10.24 2.68
CA LEU A 44 -4.21 -9.83 4.07
C LEU A 44 -2.74 -9.47 4.29
N GLN A 45 -1.81 -10.37 3.97
CA GLN A 45 -0.39 -10.16 4.31
C GLN A 45 0.21 -8.96 3.59
N MET A 46 0.01 -8.85 2.27
CA MET A 46 0.62 -7.78 1.47
C MET A 46 0.06 -6.39 1.83
N PRO A 47 -1.27 -6.17 1.95
CA PRO A 47 -1.81 -4.88 2.38
C PRO A 47 -1.40 -4.51 3.81
N LEU A 48 -1.30 -5.49 4.72
CA LEU A 48 -0.86 -5.23 6.09
C LEU A 48 0.60 -4.76 6.16
N LEU A 49 1.48 -5.31 5.31
CA LEU A 49 2.87 -4.87 5.18
C LEU A 49 2.97 -3.44 4.62
N ILE A 50 2.17 -3.11 3.61
CA ILE A 50 2.08 -1.74 3.10
C ILE A 50 1.59 -0.79 4.20
N ALA A 51 0.55 -1.16 4.95
CA ALA A 51 0.05 -0.38 6.08
C ALA A 51 1.10 -0.19 7.18
N ALA A 52 1.87 -1.24 7.51
CA ALA A 52 2.97 -1.16 8.46
C ALA A 52 4.04 -0.16 7.99
N GLY A 53 4.35 -0.13 6.68
CA GLY A 53 5.25 0.87 6.09
C GLY A 53 4.72 2.30 6.21
N VAL A 54 3.41 2.51 6.01
CA VAL A 54 2.76 3.82 6.20
C VAL A 54 2.89 4.30 7.66
N PHE A 55 2.60 3.42 8.62
CA PHE A 55 2.76 3.73 10.05
C PHE A 55 4.22 4.00 10.42
N LEU A 56 5.15 3.23 9.86
CA LEU A 56 6.58 3.41 10.07
C LEU A 56 7.04 4.80 9.61
N GLN A 57 6.56 5.25 8.44
CA GLN A 57 6.84 6.61 7.97
C GLN A 57 6.32 7.69 8.92
N ALA A 58 5.14 7.52 9.48
CA ALA A 58 4.53 8.50 10.39
C ALA A 58 5.31 8.68 11.70
N VAL A 59 6.02 7.64 12.13
CA VAL A 59 6.75 7.62 13.42
C VAL A 59 8.22 7.98 13.27
N MET A 60 8.81 7.74 12.10
CA MET A 60 10.24 7.93 11.87
C MET A 60 10.73 9.35 12.24
N PRO A 61 11.72 9.48 13.14
CA PRO A 61 12.28 10.76 13.51
C PRO A 61 13.06 11.38 12.34
N GLU A 62 12.97 12.70 12.17
CA GLU A 62 13.70 13.43 11.11
C GLU A 62 15.24 13.31 11.22
N ARG A 63 15.75 12.86 12.38
CA ARG A 63 17.20 12.75 12.67
C ARG A 63 17.80 11.35 12.44
N ALA A 64 17.02 10.36 12.02
CA ALA A 64 17.58 9.03 11.73
C ALA A 64 18.51 9.06 10.50
N TYR A 65 19.53 8.19 10.40
CA TYR A 65 20.45 8.09 9.25
C TYR A 65 19.75 8.01 7.88
N LEU A 66 18.55 7.41 7.84
CA LEU A 66 17.66 7.39 6.67
C LEU A 66 17.20 8.79 6.23
N SER A 67 17.42 9.84 7.01
CA SER A 67 17.08 11.22 6.67
C SER A 67 17.92 11.77 5.52
N ILE A 68 19.19 11.38 5.42
CA ILE A 68 20.09 11.81 4.34
C ILE A 68 19.66 11.18 3.02
N LEU A 69 19.40 9.87 3.02
CA LEU A 69 18.83 9.16 1.87
C LEU A 69 17.46 9.73 1.49
N ARG A 70 16.60 10.03 2.48
CA ARG A 70 15.29 10.65 2.27
C ARG A 70 15.41 12.06 1.70
N GLN A 71 16.42 12.82 2.09
CA GLN A 71 16.65 14.17 1.57
C GLN A 71 17.09 14.10 0.11
N HIS A 72 18.02 13.22 -0.24
CA HIS A 72 18.40 12.98 -1.65
C HIS A 72 17.20 12.50 -2.48
N TRP A 73 16.43 11.55 -1.95
CA TRP A 73 15.22 11.06 -2.62
C TRP A 73 14.19 12.17 -2.81
N ARG A 74 14.03 13.08 -1.84
CA ARG A 74 13.14 14.24 -1.93
C ARG A 74 13.56 15.23 -3.01
N ILE A 75 14.86 15.39 -3.25
CA ILE A 75 15.37 16.25 -4.32
C ILE A 75 14.99 15.68 -5.69
N CYS A 76 15.09 14.36 -5.86
CA CYS A 76 14.65 13.68 -7.09
C CYS A 76 13.11 13.66 -7.24
N ASP A 77 12.37 13.64 -6.13
CA ASP A 77 10.93 13.39 -6.11
C ASP A 77 10.11 14.66 -5.80
N GLN A 78 10.32 15.71 -6.62
CA GLN A 78 9.64 17.01 -6.43
C GLN A 78 8.11 16.92 -6.62
N TYR A 79 7.65 16.13 -7.59
CA TYR A 79 6.23 15.97 -7.93
C TYR A 79 5.58 14.68 -7.37
N GLY A 80 6.29 13.92 -6.54
CA GLY A 80 5.80 12.62 -6.04
C GLY A 80 5.80 11.49 -7.08
N VAL A 81 6.13 11.78 -8.33
CA VAL A 81 6.10 10.84 -9.46
C VAL A 81 7.11 9.70 -9.26
N CYS A 82 8.32 9.98 -8.77
CA CYS A 82 9.32 8.94 -8.57
C CYS A 82 8.89 7.94 -7.49
N SER A 83 8.27 8.43 -6.42
CA SER A 83 7.73 7.56 -5.38
C SER A 83 6.55 6.72 -5.89
N LEU A 84 5.62 7.33 -6.62
CA LEU A 84 4.48 6.62 -7.21
C LEU A 84 4.90 5.59 -8.25
N LEU A 85 5.89 5.91 -9.07
CA LEU A 85 6.49 4.99 -10.04
C LEU A 85 7.16 3.80 -9.33
N ALA A 86 7.95 4.06 -8.29
CA ALA A 86 8.58 2.99 -7.51
C ALA A 86 7.53 2.05 -6.89
N ILE A 87 6.45 2.60 -6.35
CA ILE A 87 5.33 1.81 -5.80
C ILE A 87 4.67 0.99 -6.91
N LEU A 88 4.42 1.58 -8.08
CA LEU A 88 3.82 0.87 -9.20
C LEU A 88 4.70 -0.29 -9.66
N LEU A 89 6.03 -0.08 -9.80
CA LEU A 89 6.97 -1.13 -10.17
C LEU A 89 7.00 -2.27 -9.14
N ILE A 90 7.04 -1.93 -7.85
CA ILE A 90 6.98 -2.91 -6.76
C ILE A 90 5.67 -3.69 -6.82
N ALA A 91 4.54 -3.00 -6.95
CA ALA A 91 3.22 -3.62 -7.03
C ALA A 91 3.11 -4.53 -8.26
N THR A 92 3.50 -4.07 -9.44
CA THR A 92 3.51 -4.85 -10.67
C THR A 92 4.34 -6.12 -10.52
N TYR A 93 5.54 -6.04 -9.96
CA TYR A 93 6.39 -7.22 -9.75
C TYR A 93 5.75 -8.26 -8.82
N TRP A 94 5.21 -7.81 -7.68
CA TRP A 94 4.59 -8.70 -6.69
C TRP A 94 3.19 -9.18 -7.06
N MET A 95 2.57 -8.56 -8.06
CA MET A 95 1.33 -9.04 -8.65
C MET A 95 1.55 -10.18 -9.67
N ILE A 96 2.79 -10.47 -10.09
CA ILE A 96 3.08 -11.59 -10.98
C ILE A 96 3.00 -12.91 -10.19
N PRO A 97 2.19 -13.91 -10.60
CA PRO A 97 1.99 -15.15 -9.82
C PRO A 97 3.30 -15.88 -9.50
N ILE A 98 4.23 -15.90 -10.46
CA ILE A 98 5.52 -16.57 -10.31
C ILE A 98 6.42 -15.93 -9.25
N SER A 99 6.29 -14.62 -8.99
CA SER A 99 7.09 -13.94 -7.97
C SER A 99 6.58 -14.28 -6.58
N VAL A 100 5.25 -14.41 -6.43
CA VAL A 100 4.59 -14.86 -5.20
C VAL A 100 4.98 -16.29 -4.87
N GLU A 101 4.97 -17.19 -5.86
CA GLU A 101 5.38 -18.58 -5.68
C GLU A 101 6.86 -18.72 -5.27
N ARG A 102 7.75 -17.89 -5.83
CA ARG A 102 9.17 -17.82 -5.42
C ARG A 102 9.34 -17.34 -3.98
N ALA A 103 8.46 -16.48 -3.48
CA ALA A 103 8.51 -16.02 -2.10
C ALA A 103 8.21 -17.15 -1.10
N VAL A 104 7.30 -18.06 -1.45
CA VAL A 104 6.97 -19.22 -0.59
C VAL A 104 8.13 -20.22 -0.56
N THR A 105 8.73 -20.48 -1.73
CA THR A 105 9.78 -21.50 -1.89
C THR A 105 11.18 -21.06 -1.46
N SER A 106 11.45 -19.75 -1.40
CA SER A 106 12.77 -19.22 -1.06
C SER A 106 12.71 -18.10 -0.02
N THR A 107 13.40 -18.31 1.11
CA THR A 107 13.54 -17.32 2.18
C THR A 107 14.11 -15.98 1.69
N ARG A 108 14.97 -15.99 0.66
CA ARG A 108 15.53 -14.76 0.09
C ARG A 108 14.45 -13.89 -0.55
N PHE A 109 13.57 -14.51 -1.34
CA PHE A 109 12.47 -13.81 -2.00
C PHE A 109 11.40 -13.39 -1.00
N ASP A 110 11.17 -14.17 0.06
CA ASP A 110 10.30 -13.76 1.16
C ASP A 110 10.82 -12.47 1.83
N VAL A 111 12.10 -12.42 2.21
CA VAL A 111 12.68 -11.19 2.80
C VAL A 111 12.61 -10.00 1.83
N LEU A 112 12.85 -10.22 0.53
CA LEU A 112 12.72 -9.18 -0.48
C LEU A 112 11.28 -8.66 -0.61
N LYS A 113 10.27 -9.54 -0.52
CA LYS A 113 8.85 -9.17 -0.48
C LYS A 113 8.56 -8.25 0.69
N PHE A 114 8.97 -8.66 1.89
CA PHE A 114 8.79 -7.88 3.11
C PHE A 114 9.43 -6.49 2.98
N LEU A 115 10.69 -6.42 2.54
CA LEU A 115 11.39 -5.16 2.35
C LEU A 115 10.73 -4.26 1.29
N ALA A 116 10.40 -4.83 0.12
CA ALA A 116 9.82 -4.07 -0.98
C ALA A 116 8.44 -3.49 -0.61
N LEU A 117 7.58 -4.28 0.05
CA LEU A 117 6.25 -3.83 0.48
C LEU A 117 6.32 -2.79 1.61
N LEU A 118 7.25 -2.94 2.55
CA LEU A 118 7.50 -1.92 3.58
C LEU A 118 7.99 -0.62 2.95
N ILE A 119 8.93 -0.68 1.99
CA ILE A 119 9.41 0.49 1.27
C ILE A 119 8.26 1.15 0.51
N ALA A 120 7.46 0.38 -0.23
CA ALA A 120 6.28 0.90 -0.95
C ALA A 120 5.31 1.61 0.02
N GLY A 121 5.01 0.99 1.16
CA GLY A 121 4.19 1.60 2.21
C GLY A 121 4.77 2.89 2.78
N THR A 122 6.08 2.96 2.95
CA THR A 122 6.74 4.20 3.40
C THR A 122 6.74 5.28 2.31
N LEU A 123 6.77 4.92 1.02
CA LEU A 123 6.78 5.91 -0.06
C LEU A 123 5.38 6.46 -0.35
N LEU A 124 4.34 5.66 -0.12
CA LEU A 124 2.96 5.93 -0.55
C LEU A 124 2.40 7.27 -0.04
N PRO A 125 2.42 7.60 1.27
CA PRO A 125 1.86 8.88 1.74
C PRO A 125 2.68 10.07 1.26
N SER A 126 3.99 9.90 1.11
CA SER A 126 4.88 10.95 0.60
C SER A 126 4.70 11.20 -0.90
N GLY A 127 4.44 10.16 -1.70
CA GLY A 127 4.15 10.29 -3.14
C GLY A 127 2.78 10.94 -3.36
N LEU A 128 1.73 10.39 -2.75
CA LEU A 128 0.36 10.89 -2.89
C LEU A 128 0.21 12.34 -2.44
N ARG A 129 0.84 12.75 -1.34
CA ARG A 129 0.74 14.13 -0.84
C ARG A 129 1.36 15.18 -1.77
N ARG A 130 2.35 14.80 -2.59
CA ARG A 130 3.06 15.72 -3.51
C ARG A 130 2.53 15.68 -4.93
N ALA A 131 1.86 14.58 -5.31
CA ALA A 131 1.31 14.42 -6.64
C ALA A 131 0.05 15.28 -6.85
N ASN A 132 -0.07 15.86 -8.04
CA ASN A 132 -1.31 16.53 -8.48
C ASN A 132 -2.42 15.51 -8.71
N LEU A 133 -3.69 15.97 -8.67
CA LEU A 133 -4.87 15.11 -8.82
C LEU A 133 -4.82 14.21 -10.06
N ILE A 134 -4.41 14.77 -11.21
CA ILE A 134 -4.29 14.02 -12.48
C ILE A 134 -3.31 12.85 -12.35
N ILE A 135 -2.16 13.09 -11.70
CA ILE A 135 -1.14 12.07 -11.47
C ILE A 135 -1.68 11.01 -10.52
N GLN A 136 -2.35 11.41 -9.44
CA GLN A 136 -2.94 10.47 -8.49
C GLN A 136 -3.97 9.55 -9.17
N ILE A 137 -4.89 10.11 -9.98
CA ILE A 137 -5.88 9.34 -10.73
C ILE A 137 -5.20 8.38 -11.71
N PHE A 138 -4.17 8.83 -12.42
CA PHE A 138 -3.42 7.97 -13.35
C PHE A 138 -2.80 6.77 -12.63
N PHE A 139 -2.09 6.99 -11.51
CA PHE A 139 -1.42 5.92 -10.79
C PHE A 139 -2.39 4.99 -10.04
N ILE A 140 -3.40 5.55 -9.37
CA ILE A 140 -4.43 4.74 -8.68
C ILE A 140 -5.23 3.95 -9.71
N GLY A 141 -5.61 4.57 -10.82
CA GLY A 141 -6.31 3.92 -11.93
C GLY A 141 -5.50 2.78 -12.53
N ASN A 142 -4.19 2.97 -12.76
CA ASN A 142 -3.31 1.90 -13.23
C ASN A 142 -3.21 0.74 -12.22
N LEU A 143 -3.01 1.04 -10.94
CA LEU A 143 -2.92 0.02 -9.88
C LEU A 143 -4.21 -0.80 -9.80
N CYS A 144 -5.37 -0.13 -9.82
CA CYS A 144 -6.67 -0.79 -9.75
C CYS A 144 -6.96 -1.57 -11.03
N GLY A 145 -6.65 -1.01 -12.21
CA GLY A 145 -6.77 -1.71 -13.48
C GLY A 145 -5.96 -3.00 -13.52
N MET A 146 -4.72 -2.98 -13.03
CA MET A 146 -3.91 -4.18 -12.88
C MET A 146 -4.55 -5.21 -11.93
N MET A 147 -5.07 -4.77 -10.77
CA MET A 147 -5.81 -5.63 -9.85
C MET A 147 -7.04 -6.28 -10.48
N ALA A 148 -7.83 -5.51 -11.24
CA ALA A 148 -9.00 -6.03 -11.95
C ALA A 148 -8.61 -7.06 -13.00
N ILE A 149 -7.62 -6.76 -13.86
CA ILE A 149 -7.16 -7.66 -14.93
C ILE A 149 -6.65 -8.98 -14.33
N ILE A 150 -5.82 -8.92 -13.29
CA ILE A 150 -5.27 -10.11 -12.65
C ILE A 150 -6.37 -10.88 -11.90
N GLY A 151 -7.30 -10.18 -11.26
CA GLY A 151 -8.45 -10.79 -10.60
C GLY A 151 -9.36 -11.55 -11.57
N ILE A 152 -9.60 -11.01 -12.77
CA ILE A 152 -10.34 -11.69 -13.85
C ILE A 152 -9.52 -12.87 -14.37
N GLN A 153 -8.22 -12.68 -14.63
CA GLN A 153 -7.34 -13.75 -15.11
C GLN A 153 -7.27 -14.95 -14.16
N TYR A 154 -7.34 -14.71 -12.85
CA TYR A 154 -7.38 -15.77 -11.83
C TYR A 154 -8.68 -16.58 -11.85
N GLN A 155 -9.79 -15.98 -12.26
CA GLN A 155 -11.09 -16.65 -12.36
C GLN A 155 -11.23 -17.41 -13.69
N ASP A 156 -10.73 -16.83 -14.79
CA ASP A 156 -10.89 -17.38 -16.14
C ASP A 156 -9.88 -18.48 -16.49
N SER A 157 -8.80 -18.64 -15.71
CA SER A 157 -7.80 -19.67 -15.98
C SER A 157 -8.20 -21.02 -15.36
N PRO A 158 -8.57 -22.05 -16.17
CA PRO A 158 -8.96 -23.37 -15.67
C PRO A 158 -7.76 -24.20 -15.19
N GLN A 159 -6.54 -23.71 -15.46
CA GLN A 159 -5.29 -24.31 -15.04
C GLN A 159 -4.86 -23.69 -13.71
N ARG A 160 -4.36 -24.51 -12.79
CA ARG A 160 -3.72 -24.02 -11.55
C ARG A 160 -2.49 -23.20 -11.94
N LEU A 161 -2.56 -21.88 -11.78
CA LEU A 161 -1.46 -20.98 -12.14
C LEU A 161 -0.30 -21.06 -11.14
N CYS A 162 -0.58 -21.53 -9.93
CA CYS A 162 0.40 -21.74 -8.87
C CYS A 162 0.34 -23.20 -8.42
N ASN A 163 1.45 -23.93 -8.55
CA ASN A 163 1.51 -25.36 -8.28
C ASN A 163 1.24 -25.69 -6.79
N SER A 164 1.51 -24.72 -5.91
CA SER A 164 1.34 -24.86 -4.46
C SER A 164 -0.09 -24.60 -3.95
N TYR A 165 -1.03 -24.10 -4.76
CA TYR A 165 -2.35 -23.63 -4.30
C TYR A 165 -3.54 -24.37 -4.94
N LEU A 166 -4.69 -24.38 -4.25
CA LEU A 166 -5.94 -24.94 -4.76
C LEU A 166 -6.63 -23.99 -5.74
N LEU A 167 -7.42 -24.55 -6.67
CA LEU A 167 -8.15 -23.79 -7.67
C LEU A 167 -9.22 -22.89 -7.02
N ASP A 168 -9.90 -23.40 -5.99
CA ASP A 168 -10.92 -22.63 -5.26
C ASP A 168 -10.34 -21.39 -4.55
N ASP A 169 -9.11 -21.50 -4.01
CA ASP A 169 -8.39 -20.37 -3.43
C ASP A 169 -8.01 -19.31 -4.49
N GLN A 170 -7.71 -19.74 -5.71
CA GLN A 170 -7.39 -18.85 -6.83
C GLN A 170 -8.60 -17.99 -7.22
N ILE A 171 -9.79 -18.60 -7.28
CA ILE A 171 -11.06 -17.90 -7.54
C ILE A 171 -11.37 -16.91 -6.41
N ALA A 172 -11.25 -17.34 -5.15
CA ALA A 172 -11.48 -16.48 -3.99
C ALA A 172 -10.52 -15.26 -3.99
N THR A 173 -9.24 -15.49 -4.33
CA THR A 173 -8.24 -14.43 -4.48
C THR A 173 -8.64 -13.46 -5.60
N GLY A 174 -9.09 -13.97 -6.75
CA GLY A 174 -9.53 -13.18 -7.89
C GLY A 174 -10.72 -12.28 -7.56
N ILE A 175 -11.73 -12.80 -6.86
CA ILE A 175 -12.89 -12.03 -6.40
C ILE A 175 -12.46 -10.90 -5.46
N GLY A 176 -11.60 -11.19 -4.48
CA GLY A 176 -11.16 -10.15 -3.54
C GLY A 176 -10.27 -9.07 -4.16
N LEU A 177 -9.45 -9.41 -5.15
CA LEU A 177 -8.72 -8.43 -5.98
C LEU A 177 -9.69 -7.49 -6.72
N LEU A 178 -10.78 -8.04 -7.27
CA LEU A 178 -11.82 -7.25 -7.92
C LEU A 178 -12.51 -6.31 -6.91
N CYS A 179 -12.84 -6.81 -5.72
CA CYS A 179 -13.40 -5.99 -4.63
C CYS A 179 -12.45 -4.85 -4.22
N PHE A 180 -11.14 -5.10 -4.11
CA PHE A 180 -10.15 -4.06 -3.82
C PHE A 180 -10.03 -3.04 -4.94
N SER A 181 -10.05 -3.48 -6.20
CA SER A 181 -10.02 -2.58 -7.36
C SER A 181 -11.20 -1.59 -7.38
N LEU A 182 -12.34 -1.94 -6.79
CA LEU A 182 -13.51 -1.05 -6.71
C LEU A 182 -13.49 -0.20 -5.43
N THR A 183 -13.18 -0.81 -4.30
CA THR A 183 -13.24 -0.13 -2.99
C THR A 183 -12.16 0.93 -2.82
N ILE A 184 -10.93 0.71 -3.31
CA ILE A 184 -9.81 1.66 -3.15
C ILE A 184 -10.12 3.00 -3.85
N PRO A 185 -10.52 3.05 -5.14
CA PRO A 185 -10.90 4.30 -5.80
C PRO A 185 -12.08 4.99 -5.12
N LEU A 186 -13.11 4.24 -4.71
CA LEU A 186 -14.30 4.80 -4.06
C LEU A 186 -13.95 5.46 -2.73
N LEU A 187 -13.12 4.81 -1.91
CA LEU A 187 -12.63 5.37 -0.65
C LEU A 187 -11.81 6.64 -0.91
N TRP A 188 -10.91 6.61 -1.88
CA TRP A 188 -10.11 7.78 -2.25
C TRP A 188 -10.98 8.95 -2.72
N ILE A 189 -11.93 8.73 -3.63
CA ILE A 189 -12.89 9.73 -4.08
C ILE A 189 -13.69 10.31 -2.90
N SER A 190 -14.18 9.45 -2.00
CA SER A 190 -14.95 9.91 -0.84
C SER A 190 -14.16 10.86 0.05
N THR A 191 -12.87 10.59 0.26
CA THR A 191 -11.99 11.46 1.05
C THR A 191 -11.77 12.82 0.38
N HIS A 192 -11.68 12.85 -0.95
CA HIS A 192 -11.56 14.09 -1.72
C HIS A 192 -12.86 14.91 -1.72
N ILE A 193 -14.02 14.26 -1.88
CA ILE A 193 -15.32 14.94 -1.84
C ILE A 193 -15.57 15.57 -0.46
N LEU A 194 -15.30 14.83 0.61
CA LEU A 194 -15.44 15.33 1.99
C LEU A 194 -14.55 16.55 2.26
N HIS A 195 -13.33 16.55 1.70
CA HIS A 195 -12.43 17.69 1.82
C HIS A 195 -12.94 18.91 1.05
N SER A 196 -13.44 18.73 -0.17
CA SER A 196 -14.04 19.80 -0.99
C SER A 196 -15.29 20.39 -0.31
N ALA A 197 -16.18 19.54 0.21
CA ALA A 197 -17.38 19.98 0.94
C ALA A 197 -17.03 20.84 2.17
N LYS A 198 -16.03 20.42 2.95
CA LYS A 198 -15.56 21.18 4.11
C LYS A 198 -15.01 22.54 3.73
N SER A 199 -14.27 22.64 2.61
CA SER A 199 -13.70 23.92 2.16
C SER A 199 -14.77 24.96 1.79
N ILE A 200 -15.89 24.53 1.20
CA ILE A 200 -17.02 25.40 0.83
C ILE A 200 -17.72 25.94 2.08
N THR A 201 -17.96 25.10 3.08
CA THR A 201 -18.59 25.53 4.34
C THR A 201 -17.72 26.49 5.15
N THR A 202 -16.39 26.35 5.09
CA THR A 202 -15.48 27.24 5.84
C THR A 202 -15.27 28.59 5.14
N GLY A 203 -15.35 28.65 3.81
CA GLY A 203 -15.28 29.90 3.05
C GLY A 203 -16.48 30.82 3.29
N ASN A 204 -17.67 30.25 3.48
CA ASN A 204 -18.91 31.01 3.69
C ASN A 204 -19.01 31.71 5.06
N ASN A 205 -18.18 31.32 6.03
CA ASN A 205 -18.19 31.90 7.39
C ASN A 205 -17.26 33.12 7.56
N HIS A 206 -16.53 33.53 6.51
CA HIS A 206 -15.67 34.72 6.55
C HIS A 206 -16.28 35.97 5.91
N ASP A 207 -17.44 35.83 5.23
CA ASP A 207 -18.12 36.90 4.51
C ASP A 207 -19.40 37.41 5.21
N THR A 208 -19.57 37.10 6.50
CA THR A 208 -20.64 37.61 7.39
C THR A 208 -20.05 38.27 8.61
#